data_AF-A0A969UA87-F1
#
_entry.id   AF-A0A969UA87-F1
#
_cell.length_a   1.000
_cell.length_b   1.000
_cell.length_c   1.000
_cell.angle_alpha   90.00
_cell.angle_beta   90.00
_cell.angle_gamma   90.00
#
_symmetry.space_group_name_H-M   'P 1'
#
loop_
_entity.id
_entity.type
_entity.pdbx_description
1 polymer ?
#
loop_
_entity_poly.entity_id
_entity_poly.type
_entity_poly.pdbx_seq_one_letter_code
_entity_poly.pdbx_strand_id
1 'polypeptide(L)' 'MSEAEPKVCPVCGVKIVAMIGGDRVLFAVGAPGTRDTLWTKVCQYTQKPGCINQPKDRNLPK' A
#
# COMPACT_ATOMS: atom_id res chain seq x y z
N MET A 1 -13.84 15.11 -9.79
CA MET A 1 -12.38 15.33 -9.70
C MET A 1 -11.76 13.97 -9.40
N SER A 2 -10.83 13.55 -10.27
CA SER A 2 -10.52 12.15 -10.58
C SER A 2 -9.78 11.42 -9.44
N GLU A 3 -10.45 10.49 -8.77
CA GLU A 3 -9.78 9.46 -7.98
C GLU A 3 -9.03 8.54 -8.95
N ALA A 4 -7.72 8.37 -8.75
CA ALA A 4 -6.95 7.45 -9.60
C ALA A 4 -7.39 6.01 -9.32
N GLU A 5 -7.39 5.16 -10.33
CA GLU A 5 -7.87 3.78 -10.21
C GLU A 5 -7.16 3.05 -9.06
N PRO A 6 -7.92 2.34 -8.19
CA PRO A 6 -7.37 1.67 -7.04
C PRO A 6 -6.41 0.55 -7.47
N LYS A 7 -5.15 0.64 -7.04
CA LYS A 7 -4.14 -0.40 -7.30
C LYS A 7 -4.26 -1.50 -6.26
N VAL A 8 -4.60 -2.71 -6.70
CA VAL A 8 -4.68 -3.89 -5.83
C VAL A 8 -3.34 -4.62 -5.81
N CYS A 9 -2.85 -4.94 -4.61
CA CYS A 9 -1.66 -5.75 -4.47
C CYS A 9 -1.98 -7.23 -4.69
N PRO A 10 -1.41 -7.92 -5.69
CA PRO A 10 -1.69 -9.34 -5.93
C PRO A 10 -1.12 -10.26 -4.85
N VAL A 11 -0.19 -9.77 -4.03
CA VAL A 11 0.47 -10.56 -2.99
C VAL A 11 -0.29 -10.53 -1.66
N CYS A 12 -0.77 -9.36 -1.24
CA CYS A 12 -1.43 -9.19 0.06
C CYS A 12 -2.92 -8.78 -0.04
N GLY A 13 -3.45 -8.59 -1.25
CA GLY A 13 -4.87 -8.30 -1.47
C GLY A 13 -5.33 -6.91 -1.03
N VAL A 14 -4.42 -6.05 -0.57
CA VAL A 14 -4.75 -4.67 -0.16
C VAL A 14 -5.00 -3.78 -1.37
N LYS A 15 -5.87 -2.79 -1.23
CA LYS A 15 -6.14 -1.80 -2.28
C LYS A 15 -5.53 -0.46 -1.91
N ILE A 16 -4.80 0.16 -2.82
CA ILE A 16 -4.21 1.49 -2.65
C ILE A 16 -4.97 2.45 -3.55
N VAL A 17 -5.63 3.43 -2.94
CA VAL A 17 -6.34 4.51 -3.62
C VAL A 17 -5.49 5.76 -3.54
N ALA A 18 -5.00 6.24 -4.68
CA ALA A 18 -4.24 7.49 -4.72
C ALA A 18 -5.23 8.66 -4.75
N MET A 19 -5.22 9.46 -3.69
CA MET A 19 -6.08 10.65 -3.55
C MET A 19 -5.22 11.91 -3.57
N ILE A 20 -5.82 13.02 -3.99
CA ILE A 20 -5.18 14.33 -3.90
C ILE A 20 -5.01 14.65 -2.40
N GLY A 21 -3.76 14.70 -1.93
CA GLY A 21 -3.42 14.89 -0.52
C GLY A 21 -2.90 13.65 0.22
N GLY A 22 -2.86 12.47 -0.43
CA GLY A 22 -2.18 11.30 0.12
C GLY A 22 -2.77 9.96 -0.36
N ASP A 23 -1.95 8.91 -0.32
CA ASP A 23 -2.39 7.56 -0.60
C ASP A 23 -3.17 6.96 0.57
N ARG A 24 -4.35 6.41 0.29
CA ARG A 24 -5.16 5.66 1.25
C ARG A 24 -5.07 4.16 0.95
N VAL A 25 -4.71 3.37 1.95
CA VAL A 25 -4.64 1.91 1.85
C VAL A 25 -5.88 1.30 2.51
N LEU A 26 -6.63 0.52 1.74
CA LEU A 26 -7.75 -0.27 2.20
C LEU A 26 -7.29 -1.70 2.44
N PHE A 27 -7.34 -2.12 3.70
CA PHE A 27 -7.11 -3.50 4.10
C PHE A 27 -8.39 -4.32 3.92
N ALA A 28 -8.26 -5.64 3.77
CA ALA A 28 -9.41 -6.54 3.67
C ALA A 28 -10.24 -6.56 4.97
N VAL A 29 -9.59 -6.32 6.12
CA VAL A 29 -10.22 -6.28 7.44
C VAL A 29 -9.64 -5.10 8.22
N GLY A 30 -10.50 -4.35 8.91
CA GLY A 30 -10.11 -3.25 9.80
C GLY A 30 -10.08 -1.87 9.13
N ALA A 31 -9.49 -0.91 9.86
CA ALA A 31 -9.46 0.48 9.43
C ALA A 31 -8.49 0.70 8.24
N PRO A 32 -8.82 1.60 7.31
CA PRO A 32 -7.88 2.09 6.31
C PRO A 32 -6.62 2.67 6.95
N GLY A 33 -5.48 2.52 6.29
CA GLY A 33 -4.21 3.10 6.71
C GLY A 33 -3.45 3.74 5.57
N THR A 34 -2.14 3.88 5.75
CA THR A 34 -1.22 4.46 4.76
C THR A 34 -0.28 3.40 4.18
N ARG A 35 0.49 3.76 3.15
CA ARG A 35 1.55 2.89 2.59
C ARG A 35 2.60 2.50 3.64
N ASP A 36 2.89 3.38 4.60
CA ASP A 36 3.77 3.08 5.74
C ASP A 36 3.18 2.00 6.65
N THR A 37 1.89 2.14 7.00
CA THR A 37 1.21 1.13 7.82
C THR A 37 1.19 -0.22 7.12
N LEU A 38 0.95 -0.23 5.80
CA LEU A 38 0.98 -1.44 4.97
C LEU A 38 2.35 -2.10 4.97
N TRP A 39 3.42 -1.31 4.91
CA TRP A 39 4.78 -1.84 4.96
C TRP A 39 5.05 -2.50 6.32
N THR A 40 4.93 -1.73 7.39
CA THR A 40 5.29 -2.18 8.74
C THR A 40 4.48 -3.39 9.18
N LYS A 41 3.21 -3.49 8.79
CA LYS A 41 2.35 -4.62 9.19
C LYS A 41 2.41 -5.82 8.25
N VAL A 42 2.65 -5.62 6.95
CA VAL A 42 2.45 -6.67 5.94
C VAL A 42 3.66 -6.85 5.03
N CYS A 43 4.01 -5.85 4.22
CA CYS A 43 5.02 -6.06 3.16
C CYS A 43 6.46 -6.20 3.70
N GLN A 44 6.78 -5.67 4.88
CA GLN A 44 8.05 -5.92 5.57
C GLN A 44 8.26 -7.41 5.87
N TYR A 45 7.20 -8.12 6.29
CA TYR A 45 7.27 -9.54 6.64
C TYR A 45 7.02 -10.45 5.45
N THR A 46 6.21 -10.01 4.49
CA THR A 46 5.85 -10.83 3.35
C THR A 46 7.05 -11.09 2.44
N GLN A 47 7.92 -10.09 2.22
CA GLN A 47 9.15 -10.18 1.40
C GLN A 47 9.00 -10.87 0.02
N LYS A 48 7.78 -11.03 -0.50
CA LYS A 48 7.52 -11.71 -1.77
C LYS A 48 7.75 -10.76 -2.96
N PRO A 49 8.39 -11.24 -4.04
CA PRO A 49 8.45 -10.49 -5.29
C PRO A 49 7.02 -10.27 -5.81
N GLY A 50 6.67 -9.01 -6.09
CA GLY A 50 5.34 -8.61 -6.57
C GLY A 50 4.47 -7.85 -5.57
N CYS A 51 4.89 -7.62 -4.31
CA CYS A 51 4.19 -6.63 -3.48
C CYS A 51 4.38 -5.24 -4.11
N ILE A 52 3.28 -4.52 -4.38
CA ILE A 52 3.31 -3.17 -4.97
C ILE A 52 3.84 -2.10 -4.00
N ASN A 53 3.98 -2.43 -2.72
CA ASN A 53 4.50 -1.57 -1.66
C ASN A 53 5.89 -2.05 -1.23
N GLN A 54 6.84 -2.06 -2.17
CA GLN A 54 8.23 -2.43 -1.94
C GLN A 54 9.06 -1.23 -1.46
N PRO A 55 10.23 -1.44 -0.83
CA PRO A 55 11.04 -0.34 -0.32
C PRO A 55 11.63 0.50 -1.46
N LYS A 56 11.78 -0.06 -2.67
CA LYS A 56 12.15 0.69 -3.88
C LYS A 56 11.06 1.68 -4.34
N ASP A 57 9.81 1.40 -3.99
CA ASP A 57 8.63 2.21 -4.31
C ASP A 57 8.29 3.18 -3.17
N ARG A 58 9.02 3.11 -2.04
CA ARG A 58 8.87 3.99 -0.88
C ARG A 58 10.11 4.86 -0.78
N ASN A 59 9.94 6.17 -0.85
CA ASN A 59 11.01 7.14 -0.57
C ASN A 59 11.26 7.22 0.96
N LEU A 60 11.49 6.08 1.61
CA LEU A 60 11.74 6.01 3.04
C LEU A 60 13.24 6.19 3.29
N PRO A 61 13.67 7.08 4.20
CA PRO A 61 15.07 7.10 4.63
C PRO A 61 15.45 5.72 5.19
N LYS A 62 16.62 5.23 4.79
CA LYS A 62 17.20 3.97 5.28
C LYS A 62 17.36 3.98 6.79
#